data_AF-A0A7S2JQB3-F1
#
_entry.id   AF-A0A7S2JQB3-F1
#
_cell.length_a   1.000
_cell.length_b   1.000
_cell.length_c   1.000
_cell.angle_alpha   90.00
_cell.angle_beta   90.00
_cell.angle_gamma   90.00
#
_symmetry.space_group_name_H-M   'P 1'
#
loop_
_entity.id
_entity.type
_entity.pdbx_description
1 polymer ?
#
loop_
_entity_poly.entity_id
_entity_poly.type
_entity_poly.pdbx_seq_one_letter_code
_entity_poly.pdbx_strand_id
1 'polypeptide(L)'
;SFAVTKMRIAVEQAFGVKVPQTVVLERETIVALAEWLDDKGAGIAQDTPNVVCYQRSGSLPPFFCVAPVAGQVLCYKQLAEAMGPEQPFYALQSPGLNDGEEALETVPAIAE
;
A
#
# COMPACT_ATOMS: atom_id res chain seq x y z
N SER A 1 5.91 6.77 6.64
CA SER A 1 5.95 7.95 7.56
C SER A 1 5.13 7.59 8.79
N PHE A 2 5.65 7.78 10.00
CA PHE A 2 4.92 7.48 11.25
C PHE A 2 3.54 8.16 11.32
N ALA A 3 3.36 9.31 10.65
CA ALA A 3 2.08 10.00 10.59
C ALA A 3 1.00 9.18 9.87
N VAL A 4 1.37 8.48 8.78
CA VAL A 4 0.46 7.62 8.02
C VAL A 4 0.01 6.44 8.88
N THR A 5 0.94 5.80 9.59
CA THR A 5 0.64 4.71 10.51
C THR A 5 -0.25 5.16 11.67
N LYS A 6 0.02 6.34 12.26
CA LYS A 6 -0.80 6.91 13.33
C LYS A 6 -2.22 7.26 12.85
N MET A 7 -2.33 7.87 11.67
CA MET A 7 -3.61 8.19 11.06
C MET A 7 -4.43 6.92 10.81
N ARG A 8 -3.83 5.88 10.24
CA ARG A 8 -4.46 4.57 10.03
C ARG A 8 -5.04 4.02 11.33
N ILE A 9 -4.22 3.95 12.39
CA ILE A 9 -4.65 3.47 13.70
C ILE A 9 -5.80 4.30 14.26
N ALA A 10 -5.76 5.63 14.13
CA ALA A 10 -6.83 6.51 14.59
C ALA A 10 -8.15 6.28 13.84
N VAL A 11 -8.09 6.06 12.52
CA VAL A 11 -9.27 5.71 11.70
C VAL A 11 -9.83 4.36 12.12
N GLU A 12 -8.98 3.34 12.27
CA GLU A 12 -9.41 2.00 12.73
C GLU A 12 -10.13 2.07 14.09
N GLN A 13 -9.60 2.85 15.03
CA GLN A 13 -10.20 3.05 16.35
C GLN A 13 -11.52 3.83 16.30
N ALA A 14 -11.62 4.87 15.47
CA ALA A 14 -12.80 5.71 15.40
C ALA A 14 -13.99 5.02 14.71
N PHE A 15 -13.71 4.19 13.70
CA PHE A 15 -14.74 3.57 12.86
C PHE A 15 -14.92 2.06 13.12
N GLY A 16 -14.09 1.44 13.96
CA GLY A 16 -14.17 0.01 14.28
C GLY A 16 -13.86 -0.89 13.07
N VAL A 17 -13.05 -0.40 12.13
CA VAL A 17 -12.68 -1.10 10.90
C VAL A 17 -11.20 -1.44 10.89
N LYS A 18 -10.79 -2.36 10.02
CA LYS A 18 -9.39 -2.58 9.67
C LYS A 18 -9.08 -1.89 8.35
N VAL A 19 -8.02 -1.08 8.31
CA VAL A 19 -7.63 -0.35 7.11
C VAL A 19 -6.29 -0.91 6.64
N PRO A 20 -6.25 -1.63 5.50
CA PRO A 20 -4.99 -2.12 4.95
C PRO A 20 -4.02 -0.98 4.63
N GLN A 21 -2.73 -1.20 4.83
CA GLN A 21 -1.71 -0.18 4.55
C GLN A 21 -1.70 0.23 3.07
N THR A 22 -1.93 -0.72 2.17
CA THR A 22 -2.02 -0.47 0.72
C THR A 22 -3.10 0.57 0.39
N VAL A 23 -4.28 0.45 1.01
CA VAL A 23 -5.40 1.39 0.81
C VAL A 23 -4.99 2.81 1.18
N VAL A 24 -4.30 2.99 2.30
CA VAL A 24 -3.85 4.32 2.75
C VAL A 24 -2.84 4.94 1.78
N LEU A 25 -1.99 4.10 1.17
CA LEU A 25 -0.98 4.52 0.21
C LEU A 25 -1.54 4.77 -1.20
N GLU A 26 -2.60 4.07 -1.59
CA GLU A 26 -3.27 4.28 -2.89
C GLU A 26 -4.33 5.40 -2.83
N ARG A 27 -4.97 5.60 -1.67
CA ARG A 27 -6.06 6.56 -1.43
C ARG A 27 -5.58 7.69 -0.52
N GLU A 28 -4.67 8.50 -1.03
CA GLU A 28 -3.89 9.46 -0.25
C GLU A 28 -4.62 10.77 0.10
N THR A 29 -5.95 10.77 0.06
CA THR A 29 -6.76 11.91 0.47
C THR A 29 -7.83 11.48 1.45
N ILE A 30 -8.22 12.38 2.35
CA ILE A 30 -9.29 12.13 3.32
C ILE A 30 -10.59 11.76 2.59
N VAL A 31 -10.88 12.42 1.46
CA VAL A 31 -12.05 12.13 0.63
C VAL A 31 -11.99 10.72 0.06
N ALA A 32 -10.89 10.34 -0.57
CA ALA A 32 -10.74 9.00 -1.16
C ALA A 32 -10.76 7.89 -0.10
N LEU A 33 -10.24 8.16 1.11
CA LEU A 33 -10.31 7.22 2.22
C LEU A 33 -11.74 7.13 2.80
N ALA A 34 -12.46 8.25 2.89
CA ALA A 34 -13.86 8.26 3.32
C ALA A 34 -14.77 7.53 2.32
N GLU A 35 -14.60 7.78 1.02
CA GLU A 35 -15.29 7.04 -0.05
C GLU A 35 -15.05 5.53 0.08
N TRP A 36 -13.80 5.12 0.34
CA TRP A 36 -13.49 3.71 0.57
C TRP A 36 -14.17 3.14 1.82
N LEU A 37 -14.23 3.92 2.92
CA LEU A 37 -14.92 3.51 4.15
C LEU A 37 -16.42 3.34 3.93
N ASP A 38 -17.04 4.24 3.18
CA ASP A 38 -18.47 4.23 2.87
C ASP A 38 -18.84 3.05 1.94
N ASP A 39 -18.02 2.79 0.91
CA ASP A 39 -18.25 1.72 -0.06
C ASP A 39 -18.08 0.30 0.52
N LYS A 40 -17.20 0.12 1.51
CA LYS A 40 -16.73 -1.19 1.97
C LYS A 40 -17.21 -1.61 3.36
N GLY A 41 -18.06 -0.80 4.01
CA GLY A 41 -18.83 -1.16 5.20
C GLY A 41 -18.16 -2.20 6.11
N ALA A 42 -17.15 -1.77 6.87
CA ALA A 42 -16.58 -2.49 8.02
C ALA A 42 -16.42 -4.01 7.87
N GLY A 43 -15.94 -4.52 6.74
CA GLY A 43 -15.94 -5.98 6.60
C GLY A 43 -15.29 -6.53 5.36
N ILE A 44 -14.10 -6.08 4.97
CA ILE A 44 -13.27 -6.83 4.02
C ILE A 44 -11.80 -6.74 4.43
N ALA A 45 -11.39 -7.63 5.35
CA ALA A 45 -10.04 -8.18 5.34
C ALA A 45 -9.99 -9.21 4.21
N GLN A 46 -10.01 -8.75 2.95
CA GLN A 46 -9.61 -9.60 1.83
C GLN A 46 -8.11 -9.44 1.68
N ASP A 47 -7.44 -10.56 1.39
CA ASP A 47 -6.03 -10.64 0.96
C ASP A 47 -5.63 -9.39 0.20
N THR A 48 -5.08 -8.41 0.92
CA THR A 48 -4.56 -7.23 0.27
C THR A 48 -3.21 -7.63 -0.27
N PRO A 49 -3.05 -7.67 -1.60
CA PRO A 49 -1.78 -8.06 -2.16
C PRO A 49 -0.69 -7.13 -1.62
N ASN A 50 0.51 -7.65 -1.42
CA ASN A 50 1.69 -6.87 -1.03
C ASN A 50 2.19 -5.96 -2.16
N VAL A 51 1.28 -5.39 -2.95
CA VAL A 51 1.54 -4.54 -4.10
C VAL A 51 0.78 -3.24 -3.92
N VAL A 52 1.50 -2.13 -4.01
CA VAL A 52 0.94 -0.77 -4.10
C VAL A 52 1.05 -0.31 -5.54
N CYS A 53 -0.08 0.09 -6.13
CA CYS A 53 -0.12 0.66 -7.46
C CYS A 53 -0.09 2.19 -7.38
N TYR A 54 1.09 2.80 -7.58
CA TYR A 54 1.20 4.25 -7.62
C TYR A 54 0.67 4.83 -8.94
N GLN A 55 0.89 4.11 -10.05
CA GLN A 55 0.40 4.50 -11.37
C GLN A 55 -0.07 3.27 -12.13
N ARG A 56 -1.38 3.19 -12.42
CA ARG A 56 -1.99 2.01 -13.06
C ARG A 56 -1.97 2.07 -14.59
N SER A 57 -2.02 3.28 -15.13
CA SER A 57 -2.18 3.54 -16.57
C SER A 57 -0.84 3.91 -17.21
N GLY A 58 -0.80 3.87 -18.54
CA GLY A 58 0.37 4.22 -19.34
C GLY A 58 0.67 3.20 -20.42
N SER A 59 1.51 3.59 -21.38
CA SER A 59 1.90 2.78 -22.53
C SER A 59 3.30 2.17 -22.43
N LEU A 60 4.11 2.63 -21.46
CA LEU A 60 5.48 2.13 -21.26
C LEU A 60 5.50 0.76 -20.53
N PRO A 61 6.59 -0.01 -20.65
CA PRO A 61 6.75 -1.25 -19.88
C PRO A 61 6.63 -0.99 -18.38
N PRO A 62 5.85 -1.77 -17.62
CA PRO A 62 5.67 -1.55 -16.19
C PRO A 62 6.97 -1.55 -15.39
N PHE A 63 7.09 -0.60 -14.46
CA PHE A 63 8.23 -0.46 -13.57
C PHE A 63 7.88 -0.99 -12.18
N PHE A 64 8.75 -1.83 -11.62
CA PHE A 64 8.56 -2.47 -10.33
C PHE A 64 9.68 -2.07 -9.35
N CYS A 65 9.30 -1.72 -8.12
CA CYS A 65 10.22 -1.56 -7.00
C CYS A 65 9.94 -2.59 -5.91
N VAL A 66 10.98 -3.11 -5.28
CA VAL A 66 10.88 -3.96 -4.09
C VAL A 66 11.18 -3.09 -2.87
N ALA A 67 10.47 -3.31 -1.76
CA ALA A 67 10.65 -2.55 -0.55
C ALA A 67 12.12 -2.53 -0.07
N PRO A 68 12.59 -1.38 0.46
CA PRO A 68 13.86 -1.31 1.18
C PRO A 68 13.77 -2.04 2.53
N VAL A 69 14.84 -1.99 3.33
CA VAL A 69 14.93 -2.64 4.65
C VAL A 69 13.76 -2.33 5.60
N ALA A 70 13.10 -1.19 5.42
CA ALA A 70 11.92 -0.82 6.22
C ALA A 70 10.64 -1.58 5.84
N GLY A 71 10.65 -2.42 4.80
CA GLY A 71 9.53 -3.23 4.31
C GLY A 71 8.41 -2.47 3.59
N GLN A 72 8.27 -1.16 3.85
CA GLN A 72 7.26 -0.28 3.24
C GLN A 72 7.76 0.39 1.96
N VAL A 73 6.84 0.70 1.05
CA VAL A 73 7.17 1.24 -0.29
C VAL A 73 6.93 2.74 -0.46
N LEU A 74 6.57 3.47 0.60
CA LEU A 74 6.26 4.91 0.54
C LEU A 74 7.41 5.76 -0.04
N CYS A 75 8.65 5.32 0.14
CA CYS A 75 9.82 6.02 -0.40
C CYS A 75 9.81 6.15 -1.94
N TYR A 76 9.05 5.32 -2.65
CA TYR A 76 8.98 5.33 -4.12
C TYR A 76 7.90 6.24 -4.69
N LYS A 77 7.05 6.85 -3.85
CA LYS A 77 5.96 7.72 -4.33
C LYS A 77 6.45 8.86 -5.19
N GLN A 78 7.41 9.65 -4.68
CA GLN A 78 7.95 10.81 -5.39
C GLN A 78 8.67 10.40 -6.68
N LEU A 79 9.27 9.21 -6.69
CA LEU A 79 9.87 8.64 -7.89
C LEU A 79 8.79 8.31 -8.92
N ALA A 80 7.70 7.65 -8.52
CA ALA A 80 6.59 7.35 -9.40
C ALA A 80 6.03 8.65 -10.04
N GLU A 81 5.72 9.65 -9.22
CA GLU A 81 5.25 10.97 -9.69
C GLU A 81 6.22 11.60 -10.71
N ALA A 82 7.54 11.50 -10.47
CA ALA A 82 8.55 12.04 -11.36
C ALA A 82 8.71 11.27 -12.69
N MET A 83 8.38 9.98 -12.73
CA MET A 83 8.41 9.18 -13.97
C MET A 83 7.24 9.52 -14.92
N GLY A 84 6.17 10.11 -14.38
CA GLY A 84 5.02 10.58 -15.15
C GLY A 84 4.01 9.49 -15.55
N PRO A 85 2.82 9.90 -15.99
CA PRO A 85 1.63 9.05 -16.08
C PRO A 85 1.67 7.98 -17.17
N GLU A 86 2.63 8.05 -18.10
CA GLU A 86 2.80 7.03 -19.14
C GLU A 86 3.57 5.81 -18.66
N GLN A 87 4.13 5.86 -17.45
CA GLN A 87 4.89 4.79 -16.82
C GLN A 87 4.02 4.07 -15.76
N PRO A 88 3.46 2.89 -16.05
CA PRO A 88 2.85 2.07 -15.01
C PRO A 88 3.89 1.77 -13.94
N PHE A 89 3.54 2.02 -12.66
CA PHE A 89 4.46 1.96 -11.53
C PHE A 89 3.84 1.16 -10.39
N TYR A 90 4.52 0.08 -10.01
CA TYR A 90 4.11 -0.84 -8.97
C TYR A 90 5.22 -0.99 -7.94
N ALA A 91 4.87 -1.09 -6.67
CA ALA A 91 5.85 -1.32 -5.61
C ALA A 91 5.42 -2.48 -4.70
N LEU A 92 6.35 -3.41 -4.46
CA LEU A 92 6.15 -4.62 -3.69
C LEU A 92 6.58 -4.38 -2.23
N GLN A 93 5.64 -4.52 -1.31
CA GLN A 93 5.88 -4.48 0.14
C GLN A 93 6.40 -5.83 0.64
N SER A 94 7.15 -5.81 1.74
CA SER A 94 7.55 -7.04 2.39
C SER A 94 6.34 -7.74 3.03
N PRO A 95 6.22 -9.08 2.93
CA PRO A 95 5.24 -9.85 3.70
C PRO A 95 5.38 -9.63 5.20
N GLY A 96 4.26 -9.69 5.93
CA GLY A 96 4.22 -9.46 7.37
C GLY A 96 3.89 -8.01 7.76
N LEU A 97 3.60 -7.15 6.77
CA LEU A 97 3.12 -5.77 7.02
C LEU A 97 1.61 -5.65 7.07
N ASN A 98 0.88 -6.58 6.45
CA ASN A 98 -0.57 -6.64 6.55
C ASN A 98 -1.00 -7.51 7.74
N ASP A 99 -2.15 -7.19 8.32
CA ASP A 99 -2.73 -7.97 9.41
C ASP A 99 -2.97 -9.42 8.97
N GLY A 100 -2.42 -10.38 9.71
CA GLY A 100 -2.55 -11.82 9.42
C GLY A 100 -1.41 -12.42 8.58
N GLU A 101 -0.45 -11.62 8.13
CA GLU A 101 0.75 -12.11 7.45
C GLU A 101 1.90 -12.38 8.43
N GLU A 102 2.68 -13.42 8.14
CA GLU A 102 3.96 -13.68 8.82
C GLU A 102 5.12 -13.05 8.03
N ALA A 103 6.10 -12.52 8.76
CA ALA A 103 7.31 -11.98 8.15
C ALA A 103 8.19 -13.13 7.65
N LEU A 104 8.68 -13.00 6.42
CA LEU A 104 9.65 -13.93 5.85
C LEU A 104 11.07 -13.50 6.25
N GLU A 105 11.88 -14.46 6.71
CA GLU A 105 13.18 -14.16 7.32
C GLU A 105 14.36 -14.17 6.33
N THR A 106 14.15 -14.62 5.10
CA THR A 106 15.23 -14.77 4.12
C THR A 106 14.89 -14.11 2.80
N VAL A 107 15.90 -13.50 2.16
CA VAL A 107 15.75 -12.90 0.82
C VAL A 107 15.26 -13.91 -0.22
N PRO A 108 15.76 -15.16 -0.26
CA PRO A 108 15.20 -16.18 -1.15
C PRO A 108 13.72 -16.43 -0.91
N ALA A 109 13.27 -16.57 0.34
CA ALA A 109 11.85 -16.78 0.64
C ALA A 109 10.97 -15.60 0.20
N ILE A 110 11.49 -14.37 0.24
CA ILE A 110 10.79 -13.17 -0.23
C ILE A 110 10.68 -13.14 -1.77
N ALA A 111 11.59 -13.81 -2.48
CA ALA A 111 11.71 -13.75 -3.94
C ALA A 111 11.03 -14.91 -4.68
N GLU A 112 10.56 -15.93 -3.96
CA GLU A 112 9.79 -17.07 -4.48
C GLU A 112 8.32 -16.70 -4.73
#